data_AF-A0A939VG05-F1
#
_entry.id   AF-A0A939VG05-F1
#
_cell.length_a   1.000
_cell.length_b   1.000
_cell.length_c   1.000
_cell.angle_alpha   90.00
_cell.angle_beta   90.00
_cell.angle_gamma   90.00
#
_symmetry.space_group_name_H-M   'P 1'
#
loop_
_entity.id
_entity.type
_entity.pdbx_description
1 polymer ?
#
loop_
_entity_poly.entity_id
_entity_poly.type
_entity_poly.pdbx_seq_one_letter_code
_entity_poly.pdbx_strand_id
1 'polypeptide(L)' 'RIEKESEALDIGLYDYLDSGCLCLMEWPENVEGLLPEETLKVSISVLEDGSRLLRWAD' A
#
# COMPACT_ATOMS: atom_id res chain seq x y z
N ARG A 1 -11.14 3.37 8.12
CA ARG A 1 -9.68 3.59 8.14
C ARG A 1 -9.10 2.41 8.91
N ILE A 2 -8.06 1.77 8.37
CA ILE A 2 -7.34 0.70 9.06
C ILE A 2 -6.28 1.35 9.94
N GLU A 3 -6.26 1.01 11.23
CA GLU A 3 -5.25 1.50 12.19
C GLU A 3 -4.38 0.37 12.75
N LYS A 4 -4.82 -0.88 12.56
CA LYS A 4 -4.11 -2.08 13.02
C LYS A 4 -4.21 -3.17 11.97
N GLU A 5 -3.18 -3.98 11.86
CA GLU A 5 -3.13 -5.16 10.99
C GLU A 5 -4.34 -6.09 11.17
N SER A 6 -4.81 -6.29 12.40
CA SER A 6 -5.98 -7.14 12.68
C SER A 6 -7.25 -6.68 11.97
N GLU A 7 -7.47 -5.36 11.84
CA GLU A 7 -8.66 -4.83 11.16
C GLU A 7 -8.62 -5.14 9.66
N ALA A 8 -7.42 -5.19 9.07
CA ALA A 8 -7.25 -5.58 7.68
C ALA A 8 -7.52 -7.09 7.48
N LEU A 9 -7.09 -7.92 8.44
CA LEU A 9 -7.40 -9.35 8.43
C LEU A 9 -8.90 -9.61 8.59
N ASP A 10 -9.59 -8.88 9.46
CA ASP A 10 -11.03 -9.02 9.71
C ASP A 10 -11.88 -8.72 8.46
N ILE A 11 -11.39 -7.86 7.55
CA ILE A 11 -12.07 -7.55 6.28
C ILE A 11 -11.65 -8.47 5.12
N GLY A 12 -10.79 -9.47 5.38
CA GLY A 12 -10.33 -10.42 4.37
C GLY A 12 -9.18 -9.94 3.50
N LEU A 13 -8.21 -9.19 4.04
CA LEU A 13 -7.05 -8.69 3.27
C LEU A 13 -6.40 -9.76 2.38
N TYR A 14 -6.17 -10.97 2.90
CA TYR A 14 -5.52 -12.04 2.15
C TYR A 14 -6.34 -12.49 0.93
N ASP A 15 -7.67 -12.44 0.98
CA ASP A 15 -8.49 -12.78 -0.19
C ASP A 15 -8.23 -11.82 -1.35
N TYR A 16 -7.92 -10.55 -1.06
CA TYR A 16 -7.55 -9.57 -2.08
C TYR A 16 -6.13 -9.80 -2.60
N LEU A 17 -5.17 -10.03 -1.71
CA LEU A 17 -3.77 -10.26 -2.08
C LEU A 17 -3.62 -11.54 -2.93
N ASP A 18 -4.35 -12.60 -2.59
CA ASP A 18 -4.32 -13.89 -3.28
C ASP A 18 -5.25 -13.93 -4.52
N SER A 19 -6.02 -12.87 -4.78
CA SER A 19 -6.99 -12.83 -5.89
C SER A 19 -6.35 -12.87 -7.28
N GLY A 20 -5.05 -12.61 -7.39
CA GLY A 20 -4.35 -12.40 -8.66
C GLY A 20 -4.73 -11.10 -9.38
N CYS A 21 -5.55 -10.24 -8.76
CA CYS A 21 -5.90 -8.93 -9.28
C CYS A 21 -4.89 -7.87 -8.85
N LEU A 22 -4.86 -6.74 -9.57
CA LEU A 22 -4.09 -5.56 -9.16
C LEU A 22 -4.71 -4.95 -7.89
N CYS A 23 -3.94 -4.90 -6.80
CA CYS A 23 -4.30 -4.19 -5.59
C CYS A 23 -3.58 -2.83 -5.53
N LEU A 24 -4.33 -1.73 -5.44
CA LEU A 24 -3.81 -0.40 -5.16
C LEU A 24 -4.22 -0.02 -3.74
N MET A 25 -3.23 0.33 -2.92
CA MET A 25 -3.43 0.63 -1.51
C MET A 25 -2.86 1.99 -1.16
N GLU A 26 -3.68 2.81 -0.50
CA GLU A 26 -3.22 4.03 0.15
C GLU A 26 -2.89 3.74 1.62
N TRP A 27 -1.89 4.44 2.16
CA TRP A 27 -1.42 4.29 3.54
C TRP A 27 -1.01 2.83 3.89
N PRO A 28 -0.16 2.18 3.06
CA PRO A 28 0.27 0.79 3.27
C PRO A 28 1.01 0.56 4.59
N GLU A 29 1.57 1.61 5.20
CA GLU A 29 2.32 1.52 6.45
C GLU A 29 1.48 1.01 7.64
N ASN A 30 0.15 1.06 7.56
CA ASN A 30 -0.74 0.53 8.59
C ASN A 30 -0.79 -1.01 8.59
N VAL A 31 -0.31 -1.65 7.52
CA VAL A 31 -0.33 -3.10 7.31
C VAL A 31 0.99 -3.64 6.76
N GLU A 32 2.09 -2.89 6.95
CA GLU A 32 3.40 -3.15 6.34
C GLU A 32 3.87 -4.60 6.53
N GLY A 33 3.60 -5.22 7.70
CA GLY A 33 3.99 -6.59 8.01
C GLY A 33 3.17 -7.68 7.29
N LEU A 34 2.05 -7.31 6.67
CA LEU A 34 1.16 -8.22 5.94
C LEU A 34 1.36 -8.15 4.42
N LEU A 35 2.11 -7.16 3.92
CA LEU A 35 2.30 -6.96 2.49
C LEU A 35 3.33 -7.96 1.93
N PRO A 36 3.12 -8.49 0.72
CA PRO A 36 4.11 -9.32 0.04
C PRO A 36 5.45 -8.58 -0.14
N GLU A 37 6.57 -9.31 -0.09
CA GLU A 37 7.90 -8.71 -0.29
C GLU A 37 8.05 -8.06 -1.69
N GLU A 38 7.35 -8.60 -2.69
CA GLU A 38 7.33 -8.11 -4.07
C GLU A 38 6.39 -6.91 -4.29
N THR A 39 5.86 -6.31 -3.21
CA THR A 39 5.00 -5.13 -3.31
C THR A 39 5.79 -3.93 -3.83
N LEU A 40 5.37 -3.40 -4.99
CA LEU A 40 5.92 -2.15 -5.52
C LEU A 40 5.49 -0.96 -4.65
N LYS A 41 6.46 -0.37 -3.94
CA LYS A 41 6.22 0.81 -3.11
C LYS A 41 6.35 2.08 -3.94
N VAL A 42 5.24 2.81 -4.08
CA VAL A 42 5.20 4.10 -4.78
C VAL A 42 5.01 5.23 -3.76
N SER A 43 5.91 6.20 -3.78
CA SER A 43 5.86 7.42 -2.99
C SER A 43 5.54 8.63 -3.87
N ILE A 44 4.62 9.48 -3.42
CA ILE A 44 4.27 10.73 -4.10
C ILE A 44 4.60 11.89 -3.15
N SER A 45 5.40 12.84 -3.60
CA SER A 45 5.73 14.06 -2.84
C SER A 45 5.36 15.32 -3.63
N VAL A 46 4.88 16.35 -2.94
CA VAL A 46 4.61 17.66 -3.53
C VAL A 46 5.88 18.50 -3.46
N LEU A 47 6.29 19.10 -4.57
CA LEU A 47 7.45 19.98 -4.67
C LEU A 47 7.06 21.44 -4.40
N GLU A 48 8.05 22.31 -4.21
CA GLU A 48 7.85 23.73 -3.90
C GLU A 48 7.06 24.48 -4.98
N ASP A 49 7.18 24.06 -6.24
CA ASP A 49 6.46 24.63 -7.40
C ASP A 49 5.04 24.06 -7.57
N GLY A 50 4.59 23.20 -6.66
CA GLY A 50 3.28 22.56 -6.70
C GLY A 50 3.21 21.34 -7.62
N SER A 51 4.30 20.97 -8.32
CA SER A 51 4.38 19.73 -9.07
C SER A 51 4.49 18.52 -8.13
N ARG A 52 4.30 17.31 -8.69
CA ARG A 52 4.35 16.05 -7.93
C ARG A 52 5.48 15.19 -8.44
N LEU A 53 6.30 14.70 -7.51
CA LEU A 53 7.37 13.75 -7.79
C LEU A 53 6.91 12.35 -7.36
N LEU A 54 6.88 11.43 -8.32
CA LEU A 54 6.66 10.01 -8.08
C LEU A 54 8.02 9.31 -7.97
N ARG A 55 8.18 8.46 -6.95
CA ARG A 55 9.34 7.59 -6.76
C ARG A 55 8.86 6.17 -6.46
N TRP A 56 9.56 5.19 -7.00
CA TRP A 56 9.46 3.78 -6.60
C TRP A 56 10.87 3.19 -6.70
N ALA A 57 11.13 2.13 -5.95
CA ALA A 57 12.33 1.33 -6.13
C ALA A 57 12.02 0.20 -7.13
N ASP A 58 13.01 -0.14 -7.97
CA ASP A 58 13.00 -1.35 -8.80
C ASP A 58 13.41 -2.58 -7.96
#